data_AF-A0A3G6K455-F1
#
_entry.id   AF-A0A3G6K455-F1
#
_cell.length_a   1.000
_cell.length_b   1.000
_cell.length_c   1.000
_cell.angle_alpha   90.00
_cell.angle_beta   90.00
_cell.angle_gamma   90.00
#
_symmetry.space_group_name_H-M   'P 1'
#
loop_
_entity.id
_entity.type
_entity.pdbx_description
1 polymer ?
#
loop_
_entity_poly.entity_id
_entity_poly.type
_entity_poly.pdbx_seq_one_letter_code
_entity_poly.pdbx_strand_id
1 'polypeptide(L)'
;MAYSVTLSDGTKLDNLALNGNNFVSSAKLTEADFKDKLSKVTITDDDGQTKDYTDMVLVQVTQVGDRTWFILGEKAQDDLSKLKDAVATLTDVILQGGLTQ
;
A
#
# COMPACT_ATOMS: atom_id res chain seq x y z
N MET A 1 3.19 -18.49 -14.42
CA MET A 1 2.69 -17.12 -14.56
C MET A 1 3.50 -16.25 -13.58
N ALA A 2 3.39 -14.92 -13.60
CA ALA A 2 4.27 -14.02 -12.84
C ALA A 2 3.44 -12.91 -12.20
N TYR A 3 3.97 -12.28 -11.16
CA TYR A 3 3.27 -11.19 -10.47
C TYR A 3 3.15 -9.97 -11.38
N SER A 4 2.08 -9.19 -11.16
CA SER A 4 1.96 -7.86 -11.72
C SER A 4 1.39 -6.87 -10.72
N VAL A 5 1.76 -5.60 -10.88
CA VAL A 5 1.28 -4.49 -10.06
C VAL A 5 0.74 -3.42 -10.99
N THR A 6 -0.53 -3.06 -10.83
CA THR A 6 -1.16 -1.93 -11.55
C THR A 6 -1.32 -0.75 -10.60
N LEU A 7 -0.81 0.41 -10.99
CA LEU A 7 -0.86 1.66 -10.21
C LEU A 7 -2.11 2.47 -10.54
N SER A 8 -2.39 3.52 -9.76
CA SER A 8 -3.64 4.29 -9.88
C SER A 8 -3.76 5.08 -11.19
N ASP A 9 -2.64 5.37 -11.86
CA ASP A 9 -2.61 6.00 -13.18
C ASP A 9 -2.77 5.00 -14.35
N GLY A 10 -2.94 3.71 -14.03
CA GLY A 10 -3.04 2.62 -15.00
C GLY A 10 -1.68 2.05 -15.44
N THR A 11 -0.56 2.56 -14.92
CA THR A 11 0.77 1.97 -15.18
C THR A 11 0.78 0.53 -14.69
N LYS A 12 1.16 -0.39 -15.56
CA LYS A 12 1.28 -1.82 -15.26
C LYS A 12 2.74 -2.24 -15.21
N LEU A 13 3.17 -2.75 -14.06
CA LEU A 13 4.46 -3.39 -13.83
C LEU A 13 4.24 -4.91 -13.93
N ASP A 14 4.64 -5.49 -15.05
CA ASP A 14 4.42 -6.90 -15.37
C ASP A 14 5.68 -7.76 -15.20
N ASN A 15 5.47 -9.07 -15.24
CA ASN A 15 6.54 -10.09 -15.23
C ASN A 15 7.47 -9.95 -14.00
N LEU A 16 6.88 -9.65 -12.85
CA LEU A 16 7.58 -9.49 -11.59
C LEU A 16 7.81 -10.86 -10.95
N ALA A 17 9.00 -11.06 -10.41
CA ALA A 17 9.27 -12.17 -9.49
C ALA A 17 9.11 -11.71 -8.04
N LEU A 18 8.96 -12.66 -7.11
CA LEU A 18 8.90 -12.39 -5.68
C LEU A 18 10.15 -12.97 -4.99
N ASN A 19 10.79 -12.18 -4.14
CA ASN A 19 11.85 -12.65 -3.24
C ASN A 19 11.59 -12.13 -1.82
N GLY A 20 11.07 -13.01 -0.95
CA GLY A 20 10.52 -12.60 0.33
C GLY A 20 9.33 -11.65 0.11
N ASN A 21 9.45 -10.42 0.59
CA ASN A 21 8.47 -9.35 0.37
C ASN A 21 8.86 -8.36 -0.76
N ASN A 22 9.93 -8.65 -1.52
CA ASN A 22 10.35 -7.78 -2.63
C ASN A 22 9.74 -8.25 -3.94
N PHE A 23 9.16 -7.30 -4.68
CA PHE A 23 8.94 -7.46 -6.11
C PHE A 23 10.25 -7.19 -6.84
N VAL A 24 10.57 -8.05 -7.81
CA VAL A 24 11.78 -7.97 -8.61
C VAL A 24 11.41 -7.75 -10.07
N SER A 25 11.78 -6.58 -10.61
CA SER A 25 11.54 -6.18 -11.99
C SER A 25 12.84 -6.19 -12.81
N SER A 26 12.77 -6.56 -14.08
CA SER A 26 13.84 -6.33 -15.06
C SER A 26 13.86 -4.89 -15.58
N ALA A 27 12.77 -4.13 -15.40
CA ALA A 27 12.75 -2.72 -15.73
C ALA A 27 13.54 -1.92 -14.67
N LYS A 28 14.20 -0.85 -15.12
CA LYS A 28 14.76 0.14 -14.21
C LYS A 28 13.62 1.01 -13.67
N LEU A 29 13.37 0.93 -12.37
CA LEU A 29 12.39 1.76 -11.69
C LEU A 29 13.09 2.64 -10.65
N THR A 30 12.48 3.78 -10.39
CA THR A 30 12.91 4.83 -9.46
C THR A 30 11.72 5.27 -8.63
N GLU A 31 11.94 6.06 -7.58
CA GLU A 31 10.86 6.62 -6.76
C GLU A 31 9.84 7.42 -7.60
N ALA A 32 10.30 8.09 -8.65
CA ALA A 32 9.44 8.88 -9.54
C ALA A 32 8.39 8.04 -10.28
N ASP A 33 8.67 6.76 -10.52
CA ASP A 33 7.73 5.84 -11.18
C ASP A 33 6.53 5.50 -10.31
N PHE A 34 6.65 5.67 -8.97
CA PHE A 34 5.59 5.42 -7.99
C PHE A 34 4.95 6.69 -7.43
N LYS A 35 5.62 7.84 -7.56
CA LYS A 35 5.19 9.12 -6.98
C LYS A 35 3.77 9.47 -7.46
N ASP A 36 2.90 9.81 -6.50
CA ASP A 36 1.49 10.18 -6.71
C ASP A 36 0.60 9.10 -7.38
N LYS A 37 1.06 7.84 -7.40
CA LYS A 37 0.41 6.73 -8.12
C LYS A 37 0.01 5.53 -7.23
N LEU A 38 0.12 5.68 -5.90
CA LEU A 38 -0.11 4.61 -4.93
C LEU A 38 -1.45 4.71 -4.18
N SER A 39 -2.33 5.66 -4.57
CA SER A 39 -3.67 5.80 -3.97
C SER A 39 -4.56 4.58 -4.21
N LYS A 40 -4.36 3.90 -5.34
CA LYS A 40 -4.91 2.57 -5.65
C LYS A 40 -3.81 1.71 -6.25
N VAL A 41 -3.66 0.49 -5.73
CA VAL A 41 -2.74 -0.51 -6.26
C VAL A 41 -3.47 -1.84 -6.39
N THR A 42 -3.43 -2.45 -7.57
CA THR A 42 -3.94 -3.81 -7.79
C THR A 42 -2.75 -4.74 -7.97
N ILE A 43 -2.61 -5.73 -7.10
CA ILE A 43 -1.59 -6.77 -7.19
C ILE A 43 -2.25 -8.04 -7.73
N THR A 44 -1.71 -8.57 -8.81
CA THR A 44 -2.08 -9.89 -9.34
C THR A 44 -0.94 -10.87 -9.06
N ASP A 45 -1.24 -11.99 -8.42
CA ASP A 45 -0.26 -13.03 -8.17
C ASP A 45 0.04 -13.88 -9.40
N ASP A 46 0.98 -14.82 -9.24
CA ASP A 46 1.39 -15.73 -10.29
C ASP A 46 0.38 -16.83 -10.62
N ASP A 47 -0.75 -16.91 -9.92
CA ASP A 47 -1.90 -17.75 -10.28
C ASP A 47 -3.04 -16.94 -10.91
N GLY A 48 -2.86 -15.61 -11.05
CA GLY A 48 -3.83 -14.70 -11.64
C GLY A 48 -4.87 -14.15 -10.66
N GLN A 49 -4.73 -14.42 -9.36
CA GLN A 49 -5.62 -13.85 -8.35
C GLN A 49 -5.26 -12.39 -8.10
N THR A 50 -6.28 -11.55 -7.96
CA THR A 50 -6.12 -10.10 -7.81
C THR A 50 -6.53 -9.65 -6.42
N LYS A 51 -5.80 -8.68 -5.87
CA LYS A 51 -6.19 -7.96 -4.67
C LYS A 51 -5.93 -6.47 -4.84
N ASP A 52 -6.94 -5.67 -4.50
CA ASP A 52 -6.89 -4.22 -4.49
C ASP A 52 -6.44 -3.71 -3.11
N TYR A 53 -5.59 -2.69 -3.13
CA TYR A 53 -5.11 -1.96 -1.98
C TYR A 53 -5.31 -0.46 -2.21
N THR A 54 -5.51 0.28 -1.13
CA THR A 54 -5.71 1.73 -1.13
C THR A 54 -4.66 2.42 -0.28
N ASP A 55 -4.20 3.58 -0.73
CA ASP A 55 -3.20 4.41 -0.05
C ASP A 55 -1.95 3.61 0.37
N MET A 56 -1.37 2.85 -0.55
CA MET A 56 -0.09 2.17 -0.30
C MET A 56 1.07 3.18 -0.23
N VAL A 57 2.18 2.76 0.35
CA VAL A 57 3.44 3.50 0.40
C VAL A 57 4.56 2.70 -0.25
N LEU A 58 5.44 3.40 -0.95
CA LEU A 58 6.71 2.82 -1.39
C LEU A 58 7.63 2.74 -0.18
N VAL A 59 7.90 1.53 0.29
CA VAL A 59 8.82 1.29 1.42
C VAL A 59 10.26 1.33 0.94
N GLN A 60 10.53 0.82 -0.26
CA GLN A 60 11.86 0.77 -0.85
C GLN A 60 11.78 0.65 -2.39
N VAL A 61 12.74 1.24 -3.09
CA VAL A 61 13.10 0.91 -4.47
C VAL A 61 14.62 0.96 -4.62
N THR A 62 15.25 -0.16 -5.00
CA THR A 62 16.72 -0.28 -5.06
C THR A 62 17.16 -1.05 -6.30
N GLN A 63 18.23 -0.61 -6.94
CA GLN A 63 18.89 -1.37 -8.01
C GLN A 63 19.79 -2.45 -7.41
N VAL A 64 19.58 -3.70 -7.82
CA VAL A 64 20.39 -4.87 -7.42
C VAL A 64 20.84 -5.57 -8.70
N GLY A 65 22.10 -5.32 -9.08
CA GLY A 65 22.62 -5.78 -10.37
C GLY A 65 21.91 -5.07 -11.53
N ASP A 66 21.31 -5.86 -12.42
CA ASP A 66 20.54 -5.40 -13.58
C ASP A 66 19.02 -5.33 -13.31
N ARG A 67 18.59 -5.58 -12.06
CA ARG A 67 17.18 -5.62 -11.67
C ARG A 67 16.84 -4.55 -10.66
N THR A 68 15.57 -4.16 -10.65
CA THR A 68 15.01 -3.31 -9.59
C THR A 68 14.23 -4.14 -8.58
N TRP A 69 14.51 -3.93 -7.30
CA TRP A 69 13.80 -4.54 -6.20
C TRP A 69 13.00 -3.47 -5.47
N PHE A 70 11.71 -3.70 -5.27
CA PHE A 70 10.86 -2.74 -4.58
C PHE A 70 9.86 -3.41 -3.64
N ILE A 71 9.45 -2.66 -2.62
CA ILE A 71 8.48 -3.08 -1.61
C ILE A 71 7.39 -2.03 -1.54
N LEU A 72 6.14 -2.48 -1.65
CA LEU A 72 4.96 -1.68 -1.33
C LEU A 72 4.41 -2.14 0.02
N GLY A 73 4.07 -1.18 0.88
CA GLY A 73 3.43 -1.43 2.17
C GLY A 73 2.07 -0.76 2.23
N GLU A 74 1.15 -1.32 3.01
CA GLU A 74 -0.06 -0.59 3.38
C GLU A 74 0.33 0.57 4.30
N LYS A 75 -0.20 1.77 4.04
CA LYS A 75 -0.05 2.88 4.98
C LYS A 75 -0.74 2.49 6.28
N ALA A 76 -0.05 2.65 7.42
CA ALA A 76 -0.67 2.43 8.72
C ALA A 76 -1.91 3.34 8.85
N GLN A 77 -3.10 2.73 8.75
CA GLN A 77 -4.38 3.40 9.00
C GLN A 77 -4.75 3.43 10.48
N ASP A 78 -4.03 2.63 11.27
CA ASP A 78 -4.37 2.26 12.64
C ASP A 78 -4.50 3.45 13.59
N ASP A 79 -3.71 4.51 13.41
CA ASP A 79 -3.77 5.64 14.33
C ASP A 79 -4.99 6.54 14.07
N LEU A 80 -5.41 6.69 12.81
CA LEU A 80 -6.50 7.62 12.48
C LEU A 80 -7.89 6.99 12.69
N SER A 81 -8.05 5.70 12.40
CA SER A 81 -9.31 4.97 12.68
C SER A 81 -9.53 4.86 14.17
N LYS A 82 -8.52 4.40 14.93
CA LYS A 82 -8.59 4.33 16.40
C LYS A 82 -8.81 5.70 17.03
N LEU A 83 -8.21 6.76 16.49
CA LEU A 83 -8.47 8.12 16.95
C LEU A 83 -9.91 8.56 16.67
N LYS A 84 -10.46 8.27 15.48
CA LYS A 84 -11.86 8.58 15.16
C LYS A 84 -12.82 7.84 16.07
N ASP A 85 -12.57 6.56 16.33
CA ASP A 85 -13.39 5.73 17.22
C ASP A 85 -13.31 6.23 18.67
N ALA A 86 -12.10 6.61 19.13
CA ALA A 86 -11.92 7.22 20.44
C ALA A 86 -12.63 8.57 20.58
N VAL A 87 -12.58 9.43 19.54
CA VAL A 87 -13.29 10.71 19.52
C VAL A 87 -14.81 10.51 19.51
N ALA A 88 -15.32 9.55 18.74
CA ALA A 88 -16.74 9.20 18.73
C ALA A 88 -17.20 8.73 20.13
N THR A 89 -16.43 7.85 20.76
CA THR A 89 -16.71 7.33 22.11
C THR A 89 -16.72 8.45 23.16
N LEU A 90 -15.76 9.37 23.12
CA LEU A 90 -15.71 10.53 24.02
C LEU A 90 -16.89 11.48 23.81
N THR A 91 -17.29 11.69 22.56
CA THR A 91 -18.43 12.54 22.21
C THR A 91 -19.73 11.94 22.76
N ASP A 92 -19.91 10.63 22.66
CA ASP A 92 -21.06 9.93 23.21
C ASP A 92 -21.14 10.04 24.74
N VAL A 93 -20.01 9.90 25.45
CA VAL A 93 -19.95 10.07 26.91
C VAL A 93 -20.35 11.48 27.35
N ILE A 94 -19.89 12.50 26.61
CA ILE A 94 -20.23 13.91 26.88
C ILE A 94 -21.74 14.15 26.64
N LEU A 95 -22.31 13.59 25.58
CA LEU A 95 -23.74 13.72 25.25
C LEU A 95 -24.64 12.95 26.22
N GLN A 96 -24.15 11.85 26.80
CA GLN A 96 -24.88 11.04 27.80
C GLN A 96 -24.75 11.57 29.24
N GLY A 97 -24.08 12.72 29.45
CA GLY A 97 -24.00 13.38 30.76
C GLY A 97 -22.88 12.85 31.68
N GLY A 98 -21.89 12.14 31.15
CA GLY A 98 -20.87 11.42 31.92
C GLY A 98 -19.81 12.25 32.67
N LEU A 99 -19.99 13.58 32.81
CA LEU A 99 -19.06 14.45 33.55
C LEU A 99 -19.69 15.19 34.75
N THR A 100 -20.95 14.92 35.08
CA THR A 100 -21.61 15.49 36.27
C THR A 100 -21.86 14.42 37.33
N GLN A 101 -20.80 13.94 37.98
CA GLN A 101 -20.82 13.28 39.31
C GLN A 101 -19.50 13.64 40.01
#